data_AF-A0A170Y265-F1
#
_entry.id   AF-A0A170Y265-F1
#
_cell.length_a   1.000
_cell.length_b   1.000
_cell.length_c   1.000
_cell.angle_alpha   90.00
_cell.angle_beta   90.00
_cell.angle_gamma   90.00
#
_symmetry.space_group_name_H-M   'P 1'
#
loop_
_entity.id
_entity.type
_entity.pdbx_description
1 polymer ?
#
loop_
_entity_poly.entity_id
_entity_poly.type
_entity_poly.pdbx_seq_one_letter_code
_entity_poly.pdbx_strand_id
1 'polypeptide(L)'
;KVLWTAITLFIFLVCCQIPLFGIMSSDSADPFYWIRVILASNRGTLMELGISPIVTSGLIMQLLAGAKIIEVGDTPKDRALFNGAQKLFGMVITVGQAIVYVMTGMYGDPAEIGAGICLLIIVQLFVAGLIVLLLDELLQKGYGLGSGISLFIATNICETIVWKAFSPATVNTGRGTEFEGAVIALFHLLATRQDKVRALREAFYRQNLPNLMNLLATILVFAIVIYFQGFRVDLPIKSARYRGQYSSYPIKLFYTSNIPIILQSALVSNLYVISQMLAV
;
A
#
# COMPACT_ATOMS: atom_id res chain seq x y z
N LYS A 1 -8.55 21.80 -0.13
CA LYS A 1 -8.42 20.37 -0.53
C LYS A 1 -6.98 19.90 -0.46
N VAL A 2 -6.05 20.52 -1.20
CA VAL A 2 -4.59 20.19 -1.17
C VAL A 2 -4.00 20.18 0.26
N LEU A 3 -4.28 21.20 1.08
CA LEU A 3 -3.79 21.29 2.45
C LEU A 3 -4.27 20.11 3.32
N TRP A 4 -5.56 19.77 3.23
CA TRP A 4 -6.15 18.66 3.98
C TRP A 4 -5.55 17.32 3.57
N THR A 5 -5.34 17.09 2.26
CA THR A 5 -4.61 15.90 1.78
C THR A 5 -3.18 15.82 2.29
N ALA A 6 -2.47 16.95 2.39
CA ALA A 6 -1.10 16.96 2.91
C ALA A 6 -1.08 16.61 4.40
N ILE A 7 -2.01 17.17 5.19
CA ILE A 7 -2.12 16.88 6.63
C ILE A 7 -2.46 15.40 6.86
N THR A 8 -3.43 14.85 6.13
CA THR A 8 -3.79 13.43 6.27
C THR A 8 -2.65 12.50 5.87
N LEU A 9 -1.89 12.85 4.83
CA LEU A 9 -0.72 12.08 4.40
C LEU A 9 0.41 12.14 5.43
N PHE A 10 0.64 13.31 6.03
CA PHE A 10 1.65 13.46 7.06
C PHE A 10 1.32 12.60 8.28
N ILE A 11 0.07 12.61 8.74
CA ILE A 11 -0.38 11.74 9.84
C ILE A 11 -0.17 10.26 9.48
N PHE A 12 -0.55 9.85 8.27
CA PHE A 12 -0.37 8.47 7.78
C PHE A 12 1.11 8.05 7.80
N LEU A 13 1.99 8.89 7.25
CA LEU A 13 3.45 8.63 7.22
C LEU A 13 4.06 8.56 8.63
N VAL A 14 3.65 9.45 9.55
CA VAL A 14 4.12 9.40 10.94
C VAL A 14 3.68 8.09 11.60
N CYS A 15 2.44 7.64 11.38
CA CYS A 15 1.98 6.35 11.88
C CYS A 15 2.73 5.16 11.26
N CYS A 16 3.13 5.24 9.99
CA CYS A 16 3.97 4.22 9.34
C CYS A 16 5.38 4.10 9.94
N GLN A 17 5.83 5.09 10.73
CA GLN A 17 7.19 5.16 11.28
C GLN A 17 7.25 4.88 12.79
N ILE A 18 6.12 4.99 13.51
CA ILE A 18 6.07 4.71 14.95
C ILE A 18 6.04 3.19 15.17
N PRO A 19 7.05 2.60 15.83
CA PRO A 19 7.07 1.17 16.13
C PRO A 19 6.00 0.79 17.15
N LEU A 20 5.49 -0.44 17.07
CA LEU A 20 4.59 -0.97 18.09
C LEU A 20 5.34 -1.22 19.39
N PHE A 21 4.66 -0.97 20.51
CA PHE A 21 5.20 -1.26 21.83
C PHE A 21 5.20 -2.77 22.07
N GLY A 22 6.35 -3.36 22.42
CA GLY A 22 6.44 -4.78 22.82
C GLY A 22 6.93 -5.76 21.75
N ILE A 23 7.47 -5.31 20.62
CA ILE A 23 8.06 -6.23 19.61
C ILE A 23 9.40 -6.75 20.14
N MET A 24 9.47 -8.03 20.52
CA MET A 24 10.73 -8.70 20.89
C MET A 24 11.33 -9.54 19.76
N SER A 25 10.56 -9.85 18.71
CA SER A 25 10.97 -10.77 17.63
C SER A 25 10.83 -10.11 16.27
N SER A 26 11.90 -9.47 15.79
CA SER A 26 11.95 -8.81 14.47
C SER A 26 12.40 -9.74 13.32
N ASP A 27 12.66 -11.02 13.60
CA ASP A 27 13.42 -11.91 12.69
C ASP A 27 12.65 -13.12 12.13
N SER A 28 11.32 -13.17 12.25
CA SER A 28 10.53 -14.22 11.59
C SER A 28 10.29 -13.89 10.13
N ALA A 29 10.54 -14.83 9.20
CA ALA A 29 10.38 -14.63 7.76
C ALA A 29 8.96 -14.19 7.41
N ASP A 30 8.80 -13.06 6.72
CA ASP A 30 7.50 -12.52 6.27
C ASP A 30 6.97 -13.28 5.05
N PRO A 31 5.92 -14.14 5.17
CA PRO A 31 5.33 -14.83 4.02
C PRO A 31 4.49 -13.87 3.15
N PHE A 32 4.15 -12.68 3.67
CA PHE A 32 3.16 -11.77 3.10
C PHE A 32 3.76 -10.50 2.49
N TYR A 33 5.04 -10.48 2.10
CA TYR A 33 5.68 -9.29 1.52
C TYR A 33 4.87 -8.67 0.35
N TRP A 34 4.34 -9.50 -0.55
CA TRP A 34 3.53 -9.05 -1.69
C TRP A 34 2.17 -8.46 -1.27
N ILE A 35 1.55 -9.01 -0.24
CA ILE A 35 0.29 -8.53 0.32
C ILE A 35 0.49 -7.18 1.03
N ARG A 36 1.60 -7.03 1.77
CA ARG A 36 1.91 -5.79 2.51
C ARG A 36 2.04 -4.57 1.59
N VAL A 37 2.67 -4.73 0.42
CA VAL A 37 2.82 -3.64 -0.57
C VAL A 37 1.46 -3.15 -1.08
N ILE A 38 0.51 -4.05 -1.32
CA ILE A 38 -0.83 -3.69 -1.81
C ILE A 38 -1.68 -3.09 -0.68
N LEU A 39 -1.49 -3.55 0.56
CA LEU A 39 -2.25 -3.13 1.73
C LEU A 39 -1.68 -1.88 2.43
N ALA A 40 -0.56 -1.34 1.93
CA ALA A 40 0.20 -0.25 2.54
C ALA A 40 0.50 -0.50 4.03
N SER A 41 0.96 -1.73 4.33
CA SER A 41 1.25 -2.18 5.68
C SER A 41 2.77 -2.28 5.90
N ASN A 42 3.25 -1.64 6.97
CA ASN A 42 4.64 -1.77 7.41
C ASN A 42 4.66 -2.63 8.68
N ARG A 43 5.47 -3.69 8.67
CA ARG A 43 5.59 -4.62 9.79
C ARG A 43 6.14 -3.92 11.03
N GLY A 44 5.57 -4.23 12.19
CA GLY A 44 6.08 -3.73 13.47
C GLY A 44 5.80 -2.24 13.71
N THR A 45 4.87 -1.65 12.97
CA THR A 45 4.46 -0.24 13.12
C THR A 45 2.97 -0.16 13.44
N LEU A 46 2.50 1.02 13.87
CA LEU A 46 1.06 1.27 14.04
C LEU A 46 0.23 0.93 12.80
N MET A 47 0.84 0.88 11.62
CA MET A 47 0.22 0.60 10.33
C MET A 47 0.33 -0.88 9.91
N GLU A 48 0.45 -1.82 10.84
CA GLU A 48 0.54 -3.24 10.50
C GLU A 48 -0.74 -3.81 9.87
N LEU A 49 -1.92 -3.37 10.31
CA LEU A 49 -3.16 -3.68 9.60
C LEU A 49 -3.31 -2.84 8.31
N GLY A 50 -2.61 -1.70 8.20
CA GLY A 50 -2.66 -0.81 7.05
C GLY A 50 -4.10 -0.46 6.62
N ILE A 51 -4.36 -0.55 5.32
CA ILE A 51 -5.68 -0.28 4.71
C ILE A 51 -6.48 -1.58 4.55
N SER A 52 -5.99 -2.73 5.04
CA SER A 52 -6.62 -4.03 4.81
C SER A 52 -8.08 -4.12 5.25
N PRO A 53 -8.46 -3.63 6.44
CA PRO A 53 -9.85 -3.70 6.89
C PRO A 53 -10.79 -2.82 6.05
N ILE A 54 -10.26 -1.72 5.51
CA ILE A 54 -11.03 -0.75 4.70
C ILE A 54 -11.27 -1.32 3.29
N VAL A 55 -10.22 -1.89 2.66
CA VAL A 55 -10.35 -2.51 1.34
C VAL A 55 -11.22 -3.77 1.41
N THR A 56 -11.02 -4.62 2.42
CA THR A 56 -11.81 -5.86 2.58
C THR A 56 -13.27 -5.57 2.84
N SER A 57 -13.61 -4.67 3.78
CA SER A 57 -14.99 -4.26 4.01
C SER A 57 -15.63 -3.65 2.76
N GLY A 58 -14.90 -2.80 2.03
CA GLY A 58 -15.37 -2.23 0.77
C GLY A 58 -15.64 -3.27 -0.30
N LEU A 59 -14.72 -4.21 -0.50
CA LEU A 59 -14.87 -5.28 -1.49
C LEU A 59 -16.00 -6.24 -1.14
N ILE A 60 -16.14 -6.62 0.13
CA ILE A 60 -17.25 -7.46 0.61
C ILE A 60 -18.59 -6.77 0.36
N MET A 61 -18.70 -5.49 0.74
CA MET A 61 -19.94 -4.74 0.57
C MET A 61 -20.28 -4.50 -0.91
N GLN A 62 -19.28 -4.23 -1.75
CA GLN A 62 -19.43 -4.14 -3.21
C GLN A 62 -19.84 -5.48 -3.83
N LEU A 63 -19.29 -6.60 -3.35
CA LEU A 63 -19.66 -7.94 -3.80
C LEU A 63 -21.12 -8.25 -3.45
N LEU A 64 -21.57 -7.94 -2.23
CA LEU A 64 -22.95 -8.13 -1.77
C LEU A 64 -23.96 -7.32 -2.60
N ALA A 65 -23.63 -6.06 -2.91
CA ALA A 65 -24.44 -5.21 -3.78
C ALA A 65 -24.41 -5.68 -5.24
N GLY A 66 -23.24 -6.06 -5.76
CA GLY A 66 -23.05 -6.53 -7.13
C GLY A 66 -23.73 -7.88 -7.42
N ALA A 67 -23.71 -8.79 -6.44
CA ALA A 67 -24.44 -10.06 -6.48
C ALA A 67 -25.96 -9.90 -6.28
N LYS A 68 -26.46 -8.66 -6.08
CA LYS A 68 -27.85 -8.32 -5.78
C LYS A 68 -28.44 -9.07 -4.57
N ILE A 69 -27.59 -9.53 -3.65
CA ILE A 69 -28.03 -10.12 -2.38
C ILE A 69 -28.57 -8.99 -1.48
N ILE A 70 -27.99 -7.80 -1.59
CA ILE A 70 -28.47 -6.57 -0.96
C ILE A 70 -28.84 -5.58 -2.07
N GLU A 71 -30.14 -5.28 -2.19
CA GLU A 71 -30.60 -4.21 -3.08
C GLU A 71 -30.36 -2.86 -2.40
N VAL A 72 -29.31 -2.16 -2.84
CA VAL A 72 -29.03 -0.80 -2.39
C VAL A 72 -29.75 0.15 -3.34
N GLY A 73 -30.79 0.83 -2.83
CA GLY A 73 -31.47 1.87 -3.58
C GLY A 73 -30.54 3.07 -3.86
N ASP A 74 -30.83 3.80 -4.94
CA ASP A 74 -30.14 5.06 -5.25
C ASP A 74 -30.57 6.23 -4.34
N THR A 75 -31.44 5.98 -3.35
CA THR A 75 -31.89 7.02 -2.44
C THR A 75 -30.73 7.50 -1.56
N PRO A 76 -30.71 8.80 -1.18
CA PRO A 76 -29.65 9.33 -0.32
C PRO A 76 -29.60 8.64 1.05
N LYS A 77 -30.73 8.09 1.52
CA LYS A 77 -30.81 7.33 2.78
C LYS A 77 -30.13 5.97 2.66
N ASP A 78 -30.38 5.24 1.58
CA ASP A 78 -29.80 3.91 1.37
C ASP A 78 -28.29 3.99 1.16
N ARG A 79 -27.81 5.02 0.45
CA ARG A 79 -26.37 5.29 0.30
C ARG A 79 -25.71 5.63 1.63
N ALA A 80 -26.38 6.39 2.51
CA ALA A 80 -25.86 6.69 3.85
C ALA A 80 -25.80 5.43 4.73
N LEU A 81 -26.83 4.58 4.69
CA LEU A 81 -26.86 3.29 5.39
C LEU A 81 -25.76 2.34 4.88
N PHE A 82 -25.58 2.24 3.56
CA PHE A 82 -24.53 1.43 2.94
C PHE A 82 -23.13 1.87 3.40
N ASN A 83 -22.86 3.18 3.35
CA ASN A 83 -21.60 3.75 3.82
C ASN A 83 -21.42 3.55 5.33
N GLY A 84 -22.48 3.65 6.13
CA GLY A 84 -22.44 3.38 7.57
C GLY A 84 -22.13 1.91 7.88
N ALA A 85 -22.78 0.99 7.18
CA ALA A 85 -22.56 -0.45 7.32
C ALA A 85 -21.15 -0.85 6.89
N GLN A 86 -20.64 -0.34 5.76
CA GLN A 86 -19.27 -0.60 5.32
C GLN A 86 -18.24 -0.21 6.39
N LYS A 87 -18.46 0.89 7.11
CA LYS A 87 -17.57 1.33 8.21
C LYS A 87 -17.68 0.45 9.45
N LEU A 88 -18.89 0.05 9.83
CA LEU A 88 -19.09 -0.89 10.94
C LEU A 88 -18.40 -2.21 10.66
N PHE A 89 -18.53 -2.74 9.44
CA PHE A 89 -17.78 -3.92 8.99
C PHE A 89 -16.27 -3.66 9.02
N GLY A 90 -15.79 -2.51 8.55
CA GLY A 90 -14.39 -2.13 8.66
C GLY A 90 -13.87 -2.16 10.09
N MET A 91 -14.63 -1.59 11.04
CA MET A 91 -14.28 -1.59 12.47
C MET A 91 -14.27 -3.01 13.05
N VAL A 92 -15.27 -3.83 12.77
CA VAL A 92 -15.32 -5.22 13.24
C VAL A 92 -14.14 -6.03 12.68
N ILE A 93 -13.79 -5.84 11.40
CA ILE A 93 -12.65 -6.51 10.78
C ILE A 93 -11.33 -6.03 11.39
N THR A 94 -11.18 -4.73 11.72
CA THR A 94 -9.96 -4.24 12.41
C THR A 94 -9.74 -4.96 13.74
N VAL A 95 -10.80 -5.11 14.55
CA VAL A 95 -10.73 -5.80 15.84
C VAL A 95 -10.41 -7.28 15.65
N GLY A 96 -11.12 -7.94 14.73
CA GLY A 96 -10.90 -9.36 14.44
C GLY A 96 -9.48 -9.64 13.96
N GLN A 97 -8.97 -8.83 13.02
CA GLN A 97 -7.60 -8.97 12.53
C GLN A 97 -6.56 -8.69 13.62
N ALA A 98 -6.75 -7.65 14.44
CA ALA A 98 -5.82 -7.34 15.53
C ALA A 98 -5.73 -8.50 16.55
N ILE A 99 -6.86 -9.11 16.90
CA ILE A 99 -6.90 -10.28 17.79
C ILE A 99 -6.17 -11.46 17.14
N VAL A 100 -6.49 -11.78 15.88
CA VAL A 100 -5.86 -12.90 15.17
C VAL A 100 -4.34 -12.70 15.05
N TYR A 101 -3.87 -11.51 14.70
CA TYR A 101 -2.43 -11.22 14.58
C TYR A 101 -1.66 -11.37 15.90
N VAL A 102 -2.28 -11.02 17.02
CA VAL A 102 -1.67 -11.19 18.35
C VAL A 102 -1.72 -12.67 18.78
N MET A 103 -2.83 -13.37 18.49
CA MET A 103 -2.98 -14.79 18.84
C MET A 103 -2.13 -15.74 17.99
N THR A 104 -1.83 -15.39 16.74
CA THR A 104 -0.95 -16.19 15.87
C THR A 104 0.52 -16.13 16.29
N GLY A 105 0.86 -15.37 17.34
CA GLY A 105 2.21 -15.28 17.88
C GLY A 105 3.19 -14.53 16.96
N MET A 106 2.69 -13.76 15.99
CA MET A 106 3.54 -13.00 15.05
C MET A 106 4.45 -11.97 15.74
N TYR A 107 4.11 -11.59 16.97
CA TYR A 107 4.87 -10.65 17.81
C TYR A 107 5.73 -11.33 18.89
N GLY A 108 5.64 -12.66 19.00
CA GLY A 108 6.23 -13.53 20.03
C GLY A 108 5.15 -14.36 20.75
N ASP A 109 5.57 -15.38 21.49
CA ASP A 109 4.65 -16.32 22.14
C ASP A 109 3.83 -15.59 23.24
N PRO A 110 2.48 -15.65 23.24
CA PRO A 110 1.65 -14.97 24.24
C PRO A 110 2.01 -15.29 25.70
N ALA A 111 2.69 -16.42 25.93
CA ALA A 111 3.19 -16.84 27.23
C ALA A 111 4.45 -16.08 27.69
N GLU A 112 5.31 -15.60 26.77
CA GLU A 112 6.57 -14.89 27.10
C GLU A 112 6.38 -13.38 27.19
N ILE A 113 5.44 -12.82 26.42
CA ILE A 113 5.16 -11.37 26.35
C ILE A 113 4.30 -10.89 27.53
N GLY A 114 3.51 -11.78 28.14
CA GLY A 114 2.54 -11.45 29.17
C GLY A 114 1.25 -10.85 28.60
N ALA A 115 0.11 -11.36 29.09
CA ALA A 115 -1.22 -11.00 28.60
C ALA A 115 -1.52 -9.48 28.62
N GLY A 116 -0.88 -8.73 29.52
CA GLY A 116 -1.02 -7.26 29.60
C GLY A 116 -0.44 -6.52 28.40
N ILE A 117 0.72 -6.92 27.89
CA ILE A 117 1.35 -6.29 26.71
C ILE A 117 0.61 -6.70 25.43
N CYS A 118 0.18 -7.97 25.33
CA CYS A 118 -0.68 -8.42 24.23
C CYS A 118 -1.98 -7.59 24.14
N LEU A 119 -2.65 -7.33 25.28
CA LEU A 119 -3.85 -6.50 25.30
C LEU A 119 -3.56 -5.06 24.88
N LEU A 120 -2.42 -4.50 25.29
CA LEU A 120 -1.98 -3.16 24.90
C LEU A 120 -1.76 -3.05 23.38
N ILE A 121 -1.12 -4.06 22.77
CA ILE A 121 -0.93 -4.12 21.30
C ILE A 121 -2.27 -4.14 20.56
N ILE A 122 -3.24 -4.94 21.03
CA ILE A 122 -4.58 -5.00 20.41
C ILE A 122 -5.25 -3.63 20.44
N VAL A 123 -5.22 -2.96 21.59
CA VAL A 123 -5.81 -1.62 21.74
C VAL A 123 -5.08 -0.60 20.85
N GLN A 124 -3.75 -0.66 20.79
CA GLN A 124 -2.95 0.23 19.96
C GLN A 124 -3.25 0.05 18.46
N LEU A 125 -3.32 -1.19 17.98
CA LEU A 125 -3.71 -1.51 16.59
C LEU A 125 -5.14 -1.10 16.28
N PHE A 126 -6.06 -1.28 17.22
CA PHE A 126 -7.45 -0.85 17.07
C PHE A 126 -7.58 0.68 16.94
N VAL A 127 -6.88 1.43 17.81
CA VAL A 127 -6.87 2.89 17.76
C VAL A 127 -6.23 3.38 16.46
N ALA A 128 -5.13 2.77 16.01
CA ALA A 128 -4.51 3.09 14.73
C ALA A 128 -5.47 2.82 13.55
N GLY A 129 -6.12 1.64 13.54
CA GLY A 129 -7.11 1.28 12.52
C GLY A 129 -8.30 2.24 12.47
N LEU A 130 -8.80 2.69 13.63
CA LEU A 130 -9.83 3.72 13.72
C LEU A 130 -9.37 5.06 13.12
N ILE A 131 -8.14 5.49 13.43
CA ILE A 131 -7.58 6.73 12.86
C ILE A 131 -7.53 6.62 11.33
N VAL A 132 -7.06 5.51 10.77
CA VAL A 132 -7.00 5.31 9.31
C VAL A 132 -8.39 5.36 8.67
N LEU A 133 -9.38 4.70 9.29
CA LEU A 133 -10.77 4.69 8.80
C LEU A 133 -11.36 6.11 8.79
N LEU A 134 -11.12 6.88 9.86
CA LEU A 134 -11.55 8.28 9.94
C LEU A 134 -10.84 9.19 8.93
N LEU A 135 -9.54 8.98 8.69
CA LEU A 135 -8.77 9.72 7.69
C LEU A 135 -9.27 9.43 6.27
N ASP A 136 -9.59 8.17 5.95
CA ASP A 136 -10.19 7.82 4.66
C ASP A 136 -11.56 8.50 4.48
N GLU A 137 -12.39 8.53 5.52
CA GLU A 137 -13.68 9.22 5.48
C GLU A 137 -13.53 10.73 5.27
N LEU A 138 -12.57 11.38 5.93
CA LEU A 138 -12.28 12.80 5.75
C LEU A 138 -11.97 13.10 4.28
N LEU A 139 -11.15 12.24 3.64
CA LEU A 139 -10.80 12.38 2.23
C LEU A 139 -12.00 12.15 1.31
N GLN A 140 -12.81 11.12 1.58
CA GLN A 140 -14.02 10.79 0.79
C GLN A 140 -15.12 11.85 0.89
N LYS A 141 -15.27 12.54 2.03
CA LYS A 141 -16.24 13.64 2.21
C LYS A 141 -15.89 14.92 1.42
N GLY A 142 -14.86 14.88 0.57
CA GLY A 142 -14.55 15.94 -0.39
C GLY A 142 -13.50 16.94 0.09
N TYR A 143 -12.92 16.74 1.27
CA TYR A 143 -11.74 17.48 1.70
C TYR A 143 -10.49 17.05 0.92
N GLY A 144 -10.49 15.83 0.36
CA GLY A 144 -9.42 15.31 -0.48
C GLY A 144 -9.57 15.58 -1.98
N LEU A 145 -8.46 15.41 -2.71
CA LEU A 145 -8.41 15.47 -4.18
C LEU A 145 -8.75 14.12 -4.83
N GLY A 146 -8.94 13.06 -4.04
CA GLY A 146 -9.20 11.69 -4.49
C GLY A 146 -9.66 10.77 -3.35
N SER A 147 -9.70 9.46 -3.62
CA SER A 147 -10.02 8.43 -2.62
C SER A 147 -8.83 8.21 -1.67
N GLY A 148 -9.09 8.10 -0.37
CA GLY A 148 -8.06 7.88 0.64
C GLY A 148 -7.29 6.59 0.41
N ILE A 149 -7.98 5.49 0.11
CA ILE A 149 -7.38 4.18 -0.24
C ILE A 149 -6.31 4.33 -1.34
N SER A 150 -6.65 4.97 -2.46
CA SER A 150 -5.71 5.12 -3.58
C SER A 150 -4.49 5.99 -3.23
N LEU A 151 -4.70 7.00 -2.38
CA LEU A 151 -3.67 7.94 -1.97
C LEU A 151 -2.68 7.29 -1.00
N PHE A 152 -3.17 6.49 -0.06
CA PHE A 152 -2.33 5.77 0.90
C PHE A 152 -1.49 4.69 0.22
N ILE A 153 -2.06 3.92 -0.72
CA ILE A 153 -1.31 2.92 -1.52
C ILE A 153 -0.21 3.61 -2.32
N ALA A 154 -0.53 4.71 -3.03
CA ALA A 154 0.46 5.44 -3.83
C ALA A 154 1.60 5.98 -2.96
N THR A 155 1.29 6.46 -1.77
CA THR A 155 2.30 7.02 -0.84
C THR A 155 3.25 5.94 -0.34
N ASN A 156 2.75 4.77 0.07
CA ASN A 156 3.58 3.68 0.56
C ASN A 156 4.50 3.10 -0.55
N ILE A 157 4.01 3.02 -1.79
CA ILE A 157 4.84 2.62 -2.94
C ILE A 157 5.94 3.66 -3.18
N CYS A 158 5.61 4.96 -3.19
CA CYS A 158 6.60 6.03 -3.35
C CYS A 158 7.64 6.03 -2.22
N GLU A 159 7.21 5.86 -0.97
CA GLU A 159 8.09 5.73 0.19
C GLU A 159 9.05 4.55 0.03
N THR A 160 8.55 3.38 -0.36
CA THR A 160 9.37 2.18 -0.60
C THR A 160 10.39 2.40 -1.72
N ILE A 161 10.00 3.06 -2.82
CA ILE A 161 10.90 3.38 -3.93
C ILE A 161 12.00 4.34 -3.47
N VAL A 162 11.65 5.41 -2.75
CA VAL A 162 12.59 6.40 -2.22
C VAL A 162 13.53 5.75 -1.20
N TRP A 163 13.01 4.91 -0.31
CA TRP A 163 13.81 4.19 0.68
C TRP A 163 14.78 3.23 0.01
N LYS A 164 14.34 2.42 -0.97
CA LYS A 164 15.26 1.53 -1.70
C LYS A 164 16.29 2.27 -2.55
N ALA A 165 15.98 3.48 -3.00
CA ALA A 165 16.91 4.32 -3.75
C ALA A 165 17.95 5.01 -2.85
N PHE A 166 17.53 5.51 -1.69
CA PHE A 166 18.29 6.42 -0.81
C PHE A 166 18.50 5.90 0.62
N SER A 167 18.27 4.61 0.91
CA SER A 167 18.46 4.05 2.26
C SER A 167 19.92 4.25 2.71
N PRO A 168 20.15 4.96 3.83
CA PRO A 168 21.48 5.11 4.42
C PRO A 168 21.88 3.90 5.27
N ALA A 169 21.03 2.87 5.37
CA ALA A 169 21.34 1.68 6.15
C ALA A 169 22.52 0.92 5.54
N THR A 170 23.43 0.46 6.40
CA THR A 170 24.58 -0.37 6.00
C THR A 170 24.30 -1.82 6.37
N VAL A 171 24.38 -2.72 5.39
CA VAL A 171 24.33 -4.16 5.59
C VAL A 171 25.76 -4.70 5.50
N ASN A 172 26.22 -5.35 6.57
CA ASN A 172 27.54 -5.98 6.61
C ASN A 172 27.45 -7.40 6.03
N THR A 173 27.59 -7.53 4.72
CA THR A 173 27.66 -8.84 4.06
C THR A 173 29.10 -9.36 4.01
N GLY A 174 29.73 -9.65 5.15
CA GLY A 174 30.99 -10.42 5.28
C GLY A 174 32.24 -9.97 4.48
N ARG A 175 32.13 -8.94 3.62
CA ARG A 175 33.14 -8.41 2.70
C ARG A 175 33.32 -6.89 2.86
N GLY A 176 32.66 -6.29 3.84
CA GLY A 176 32.68 -4.85 4.15
C GLY A 176 31.28 -4.30 4.43
N THR A 177 31.21 -3.05 4.89
CA THR A 177 29.98 -2.28 5.05
C THR A 177 29.46 -1.88 3.67
N GLU A 178 28.30 -2.40 3.28
CA GLU A 178 27.68 -2.03 2.02
C GLU A 178 26.36 -1.32 2.28
N PHE A 179 26.18 -0.14 1.68
CA PHE A 179 24.94 0.62 1.83
C PHE A 179 23.80 -0.06 1.06
N GLU A 180 22.61 -0.08 1.65
CA GLU A 180 21.40 -0.67 1.07
C GLU A 180 20.81 0.21 -0.05
N GLY A 181 20.98 1.53 0.06
CA GLY A 181 20.49 2.48 -0.94
C GLY A 181 21.31 2.44 -2.23
N ALA A 182 20.65 2.18 -3.36
CA ALA A 182 21.29 2.05 -4.67
C ALA A 182 22.16 3.28 -5.05
N VAL A 183 21.74 4.48 -4.66
CA VAL A 183 22.46 5.73 -4.96
C VAL A 183 23.60 6.00 -3.97
N ILE A 184 23.37 5.76 -2.68
CA ILE A 184 24.36 5.99 -1.61
C ILE A 184 25.49 4.96 -1.71
N ALA A 185 25.16 3.70 -2.03
CA ALA A 185 26.12 2.65 -2.32
C ALA A 185 27.00 3.01 -3.52
N LEU A 186 26.44 3.60 -4.57
CA LEU A 186 27.22 4.05 -5.73
C LEU A 186 28.24 5.12 -5.32
N PHE A 187 27.82 6.17 -4.60
CA PHE A 187 28.73 7.22 -4.15
C PHE A 187 29.81 6.70 -3.21
N HIS A 188 29.47 5.77 -2.30
CA HIS A 188 30.45 5.19 -1.37
C HIS A 188 31.41 4.21 -2.05
N LEU A 189 30.93 3.30 -2.92
CA LEU A 189 31.79 2.38 -3.67
C LEU A 189 32.69 3.11 -4.67
N LEU A 190 32.21 4.21 -5.28
CA LEU A 190 32.98 5.01 -6.22
C LEU A 190 34.01 5.91 -5.53
N ALA A 191 33.76 6.34 -4.29
CA ALA A 191 34.68 7.16 -3.50
C ALA A 191 35.74 6.33 -2.74
N THR A 192 35.40 5.14 -2.25
CA THR A 192 36.26 4.36 -1.33
C THR A 192 37.14 3.31 -2.05
N ARG A 193 36.80 2.86 -3.27
CA ARG A 193 37.58 1.85 -4.01
C ARG A 193 38.41 2.46 -5.16
N GLN A 194 39.69 2.08 -5.25
CA GLN A 194 40.61 2.52 -6.31
C GLN A 194 40.31 1.88 -7.68
N ASP A 195 39.72 0.68 -7.73
CA ASP A 195 39.35 -0.03 -8.97
C ASP A 195 37.94 0.34 -9.46
N LYS A 196 37.84 1.49 -10.14
CA LYS A 196 36.57 2.08 -10.62
C LYS A 196 35.74 1.14 -11.51
N VAL A 197 36.36 0.27 -12.31
CA VAL A 197 35.66 -0.59 -13.29
C VAL A 197 35.05 -1.83 -12.63
N ARG A 198 35.71 -2.39 -11.61
CA ARG A 198 35.22 -3.57 -10.88
C ARG A 198 34.12 -3.18 -9.89
N ALA A 199 34.29 -2.04 -9.22
CA ALA A 199 33.28 -1.44 -8.34
C ALA A 199 32.01 -1.04 -9.10
N LEU A 200 32.13 -0.49 -10.32
CA LEU A 200 30.96 -0.22 -11.17
C LEU A 200 30.23 -1.49 -11.55
N ARG A 201 30.94 -2.55 -11.95
CA ARG A 201 30.32 -3.82 -12.35
C ARG A 201 29.62 -4.51 -11.17
N GLU A 202 30.19 -4.43 -9.97
CA GLU A 202 29.63 -5.00 -8.75
C GLU A 202 28.45 -4.16 -8.20
N ALA A 203 28.47 -2.83 -8.38
CA ALA A 203 27.34 -1.94 -8.07
C ALA A 203 26.18 -2.02 -9.08
N PHE A 204 26.45 -2.41 -10.34
CA PHE A 204 25.42 -2.60 -11.37
C PHE A 204 24.79 -4.01 -11.35
N TYR A 205 25.55 -5.05 -10.98
CA TYR A 205 25.14 -6.47 -11.05
C TYR A 205 25.16 -7.19 -9.68
N ARG A 206 24.58 -6.59 -8.65
CA ARG A 206 24.46 -7.25 -7.35
C ARG A 206 23.17 -8.08 -7.25
N GLN A 207 23.27 -9.38 -7.03
CA GLN A 207 22.06 -10.23 -6.98
C GLN A 207 21.23 -10.06 -5.69
N ASN A 208 21.84 -9.61 -4.59
CA ASN A 208 21.21 -9.65 -3.27
C ASN A 208 20.69 -8.29 -2.77
N LEU A 209 21.01 -7.16 -3.43
CA LEU A 209 20.65 -5.81 -2.98
C LEU A 209 20.13 -4.93 -4.14
N PRO A 210 19.38 -3.85 -3.85
CA PRO A 210 18.84 -2.95 -4.86
C PRO A 210 19.94 -2.38 -5.76
N ASN A 211 19.95 -2.78 -7.04
CA ASN A 211 20.92 -2.31 -8.03
C ASN A 211 20.52 -0.98 -8.65
N LEU A 212 21.52 -0.24 -9.15
CA LEU A 212 21.31 0.89 -10.03
C LEU A 212 20.55 0.50 -11.31
N MET A 213 20.76 -0.72 -11.81
CA MET A 213 20.02 -1.26 -12.95
C MET A 213 18.51 -1.40 -12.65
N ASN A 214 18.13 -1.79 -11.43
CA ASN A 214 16.73 -1.89 -11.03
C ASN A 214 16.09 -0.51 -10.93
N LEU A 215 16.83 0.49 -10.44
CA LEU A 215 16.38 1.87 -10.37
C LEU A 215 16.20 2.48 -11.78
N LEU A 216 17.16 2.26 -12.68
CA LEU A 216 17.08 2.73 -14.07
C LEU A 216 15.95 2.03 -14.83
N ALA A 217 15.78 0.72 -14.65
CA ALA A 217 14.64 -0.03 -15.19
C ALA A 217 13.30 0.53 -14.68
N THR A 218 13.21 0.90 -13.40
CA THR A 218 12.01 1.51 -12.81
C THR A 218 11.70 2.87 -13.45
N ILE A 219 12.70 3.72 -13.66
CA ILE A 219 12.53 5.02 -14.35
C ILE A 219 12.08 4.81 -15.80
N LEU A 220 12.66 3.84 -16.50
CA LEU A 220 12.31 3.51 -17.88
C LEU A 220 10.85 3.05 -17.98
N VAL A 221 10.44 2.10 -17.13
CA VAL A 221 9.04 1.63 -17.07
C VAL A 221 8.10 2.78 -16.72
N PHE A 222 8.46 3.64 -15.76
CA PHE A 222 7.68 4.81 -15.39
C PHE A 222 7.45 5.76 -16.58
N ALA A 223 8.49 6.05 -17.37
CA ALA A 223 8.38 6.88 -18.57
C ALA A 223 7.46 6.24 -19.64
N ILE A 224 7.60 4.94 -19.86
CA ILE A 224 6.74 4.18 -20.79
C ILE A 224 5.28 4.22 -20.34
N VAL A 225 5.00 4.02 -19.06
CA VAL A 225 3.63 4.02 -18.53
C VAL A 225 2.98 5.39 -18.66
N ILE A 226 3.71 6.50 -18.38
CA ILE A 226 3.19 7.86 -18.58
C ILE A 226 2.86 8.10 -20.06
N TYR A 227 3.73 7.65 -20.96
CA TYR A 227 3.50 7.77 -22.40
C TYR A 227 2.22 7.04 -22.83
N PHE A 228 2.03 5.79 -22.40
CA PHE A 228 0.81 5.03 -22.70
C PHE A 228 -0.45 5.60 -22.03
N GLN A 229 -0.33 6.18 -20.83
CA GLN A 229 -1.45 6.82 -20.15
C GLN A 229 -1.95 8.10 -20.85
N GLY A 230 -1.10 8.72 -21.67
CA GLY A 230 -1.45 9.86 -22.52
C GLY A 230 -2.35 9.51 -23.72
N PHE A 231 -2.46 8.23 -24.09
CA PHE A 231 -3.31 7.82 -25.22
C PHE A 231 -4.79 7.96 -24.86
N ARG A 232 -5.45 8.91 -25.53
CA ARG A 232 -6.89 9.10 -25.49
C ARG A 232 -7.45 9.11 -26.90
N VAL A 233 -8.61 8.48 -27.05
CA VAL A 233 -9.41 8.53 -28.28
C VAL A 233 -10.51 9.54 -28.03
N ASP A 234 -10.39 10.70 -28.66
CA ASP A 234 -11.37 11.79 -28.54
C ASP A 234 -12.53 11.53 -29.51
N LEU A 235 -13.70 11.17 -28.97
CA LEU A 235 -14.93 10.98 -29.76
C LEU A 235 -15.74 12.28 -29.78
N PRO A 236 -16.03 12.86 -30.95
CA PRO A 236 -16.85 14.07 -31.03
C PRO A 236 -18.32 13.73 -30.72
N ILE A 237 -18.87 14.36 -29.67
CA ILE A 237 -20.28 14.31 -29.32
C ILE A 237 -20.95 15.64 -29.65
N LYS A 238 -22.15 15.55 -30.23
CA LYS A 238 -23.04 16.70 -30.45
C LYS A 238 -24.13 16.70 -29.40
N SER A 239 -24.37 17.85 -28.77
CA SER A 239 -25.51 18.00 -27.87
C SER A 239 -26.81 18.01 -28.67
N ALA A 240 -27.74 17.12 -28.33
CA ALA A 240 -29.09 17.11 -28.91
C ALA A 240 -29.94 18.29 -28.45
N ARG A 241 -29.61 18.89 -27.29
CA ARG A 241 -30.39 19.96 -26.65
C ARG A 241 -29.94 21.37 -27.02
N TYR A 242 -28.67 21.54 -27.41
CA TYR A 242 -28.10 22.82 -27.80
C TYR A 242 -27.41 22.69 -29.17
N ARG A 243 -27.98 23.35 -30.18
CA ARG A 243 -27.51 23.31 -31.56
C ARG A 243 -26.15 24.00 -31.66
N GLY A 244 -25.12 23.30 -32.16
CA GLY A 244 -23.76 23.84 -32.35
C GLY A 244 -22.77 23.57 -31.22
N GLN A 245 -23.20 22.97 -30.09
CA GLN A 245 -22.28 22.53 -29.05
C GLN A 245 -21.60 21.22 -29.46
N TYR A 246 -20.36 21.33 -29.93
CA TYR A 246 -19.44 20.20 -30.11
C TYR A 246 -18.66 20.03 -28.81
N SER A 247 -18.76 18.85 -28.20
CA SER A 247 -17.89 18.45 -27.10
C SER A 247 -17.09 17.24 -27.56
N SER A 248 -15.86 17.11 -27.11
CA SER A 248 -15.06 15.90 -27.34
C SER A 248 -15.10 15.09 -26.07
N TYR A 249 -15.52 13.82 -26.15
CA TYR A 249 -15.42 12.89 -25.02
C TYR A 249 -14.13 12.08 -25.15
N PRO A 250 -13.10 12.36 -24.33
CA PRO A 250 -11.88 11.57 -24.33
C PRO A 250 -12.14 10.20 -23.69
N ILE A 251 -12.14 9.14 -24.48
CA ILE A 251 -12.02 7.78 -23.94
C ILE A 251 -10.53 7.48 -23.79
N LYS A 252 -10.06 7.45 -22.55
CA LYS A 252 -8.68 7.00 -22.25
C LYS A 252 -8.57 5.51 -22.57
N LEU A 253 -7.47 5.10 -23.19
CA LEU A 253 -7.20 3.68 -23.51
C LEU A 253 -7.26 2.81 -22.24
N PHE A 254 -6.72 3.31 -21.13
CA PHE A 254 -6.87 2.71 -19.80
C PHE A 254 -8.20 3.12 -19.16
N TYR A 255 -9.31 2.63 -19.70
CA TYR A 255 -10.65 2.97 -19.23
C TYR A 255 -10.92 2.52 -17.78
N THR A 256 -10.32 1.41 -17.36
CA THR A 256 -10.43 0.86 -16.00
C THR A 256 -9.25 1.19 -15.08
N SER A 257 -8.28 2.01 -15.56
CA SER A 257 -7.02 2.40 -14.90
C SER A 257 -6.32 1.26 -14.13
N ASN A 258 -6.66 1.10 -12.84
CA ASN A 258 -5.90 0.30 -11.89
C ASN A 258 -6.72 -0.84 -11.26
N ILE A 259 -8.05 -0.84 -11.40
CA ILE A 259 -8.92 -1.82 -10.72
C ILE A 259 -8.65 -3.27 -11.16
N PRO A 260 -8.48 -3.58 -12.47
CA PRO A 260 -8.20 -4.95 -12.91
C PRO A 260 -6.83 -5.46 -12.44
N ILE A 261 -5.84 -4.57 -12.37
CA ILE A 261 -4.48 -4.91 -11.93
C ILE A 261 -4.48 -5.19 -10.42
N ILE A 262 -5.18 -4.37 -9.63
CA ILE A 262 -5.34 -4.59 -8.19
C ILE A 262 -6.04 -5.95 -7.95
N LEU A 263 -7.11 -6.25 -8.68
CA LEU A 263 -7.81 -7.54 -8.56
C LEU A 263 -6.93 -8.74 -8.97
N GLN A 264 -6.20 -8.62 -10.08
CA GLN A 264 -5.30 -9.68 -10.54
C GLN A 264 -4.16 -9.93 -9.55
N SER A 265 -3.53 -8.87 -9.03
CA SER A 265 -2.48 -8.99 -8.03
C SER A 265 -2.99 -9.60 -6.72
N ALA A 266 -4.19 -9.22 -6.27
CA ALA A 266 -4.83 -9.81 -5.11
C ALA A 266 -5.14 -11.30 -5.32
N LEU A 267 -5.64 -11.68 -6.51
CA LEU A 267 -5.93 -13.07 -6.86
C LEU A 267 -4.65 -13.92 -6.90
N VAL A 268 -3.60 -13.44 -7.55
CA VAL A 268 -2.30 -14.14 -7.60
C VAL A 268 -1.73 -14.29 -6.19
N SER A 269 -1.83 -13.27 -5.35
CA SER A 269 -1.34 -13.34 -3.99
C SER A 269 -2.11 -14.37 -3.14
N ASN A 270 -3.43 -14.44 -3.29
CA ASN A 270 -4.24 -15.44 -2.60
C ASN A 270 -3.88 -16.86 -3.05
N LEU A 271 -3.68 -17.07 -4.35
CA LEU A 271 -3.23 -18.37 -4.88
C LEU A 271 -1.85 -18.75 -4.36
N TYR A 272 -0.92 -17.80 -4.26
CA TYR A 272 0.42 -18.03 -3.73
C TYR A 272 0.38 -18.47 -2.26
N VAL A 273 -0.43 -17.79 -1.44
CA VAL A 273 -0.61 -18.15 -0.02
C VAL A 273 -1.25 -19.53 0.12
N ILE A 274 -2.30 -19.84 -0.65
CA ILE A 274 -2.92 -21.17 -0.67
C ILE A 274 -1.89 -22.23 -1.06
N SER A 275 -1.10 -21.98 -2.09
CA SER A 275 -0.03 -22.88 -2.53
C SER A 275 1.03 -23.07 -1.45
N GLN A 276 1.40 -22.02 -0.72
CA GLN A 276 2.39 -22.10 0.35
C GLN A 276 1.85 -22.86 1.57
N MET A 277 0.56 -22.70 1.90
CA MET A 277 -0.09 -23.47 2.96
C MET A 277 -0.29 -24.96 2.59
N LEU A 278 -0.49 -25.27 1.30
CA LEU A 278 -0.59 -26.65 0.79
C LEU A 278 0.77 -27.35 0.66
N ALA A 279 1.86 -26.57 0.54
CA ALA A 279 3.22 -27.10 0.44
C ALA A 279 3.84 -27.43 1.81
N VAL A 280 3.16 -27.06 2.91
CA VAL A 280 3.46 -27.45 4.30
C VAL A 280 2.62 -28.66 4.66
#